data_AF-A0A8J6LBZ3-F1
#
_entry.id   AF-A0A8J6LBZ3-F1
#
_cell.length_a   1.000
_cell.length_b   1.000
_cell.length_c   1.000
_cell.angle_alpha   90.00
_cell.angle_beta   90.00
_cell.angle_gamma   90.00
#
_symmetry.space_group_name_H-M   'P 1'
#
loop_
_entity.id
_entity.type
_entity.pdbx_description
1 polymer ?
#
loop_
_entity_poly.entity_id
_entity_poly.type
_entity_poly.pdbx_seq_one_letter_code
_entity_poly.pdbx_strand_id
1 'polypeptide(L)'
;MQDKAAAKQQVLDYTQYYLDLSHANSNTKTDAEWVVEYNFSSYYGISEITPNSLHQLADKLTSASHNDYFRRYYSANSVRMYNNPQSGCDANCAHTHYCAITRVDYQEFEHCLKTAASALASSSPSSSGAPTIFVLVSTLVIRKV
;
A
#
# COMPACT_ATOMS: atom_id res chain seq x y z
N MET A 1 -48.67 10.61 -16.51
CA MET A 1 -47.54 9.66 -16.67
C MET A 1 -46.79 9.67 -15.36
N GLN A 2 -46.80 8.56 -14.62
CA GLN A 2 -46.04 8.42 -13.39
C GLN A 2 -44.58 8.15 -13.79
N ASP A 3 -43.67 9.05 -13.40
CA ASP A 3 -42.24 8.83 -13.51
C ASP A 3 -41.88 7.62 -12.66
N LYS A 4 -41.67 6.49 -13.32
CA LYS A 4 -41.16 5.28 -12.70
C LYS A 4 -39.68 5.55 -12.40
N ALA A 5 -39.38 5.99 -11.17
CA ALA A 5 -38.01 6.12 -10.70
C ALA A 5 -37.27 4.82 -11.01
N ALA A 6 -36.24 4.90 -11.86
CA ALA A 6 -35.38 3.76 -12.14
C ALA A 6 -34.79 3.28 -10.82
N ALA A 7 -34.98 2.00 -10.49
CA ALA A 7 -34.33 1.41 -9.32
C ALA A 7 -32.81 1.51 -9.52
N LYS A 8 -32.14 2.32 -8.70
CA LYS A 8 -30.69 2.46 -8.69
C LYS A 8 -30.09 1.13 -8.24
N GLN A 9 -29.44 0.38 -9.14
CA GLN A 9 -28.60 -0.75 -8.72
C GLN A 9 -27.36 -0.20 -8.03
N GLN A 10 -27.21 -0.50 -6.75
CA GLN A 10 -26.09 -0.08 -5.93
C GLN A 10 -25.60 -1.28 -5.12
N VAL A 11 -24.27 -1.43 -5.06
CA VAL A 11 -23.64 -2.37 -4.13
C VAL A 11 -23.85 -1.84 -2.72
N LEU A 12 -24.46 -2.65 -1.85
CA LEU A 12 -24.75 -2.26 -0.47
C LEU A 12 -23.67 -2.74 0.50
N ASP A 13 -23.18 -3.97 0.28
CA ASP A 13 -22.04 -4.53 0.99
C ASP A 13 -21.42 -5.66 0.15
N TYR A 14 -20.24 -6.15 0.56
CA TYR A 14 -19.76 -7.45 0.13
C TYR A 14 -19.09 -8.22 1.26
N THR A 15 -19.16 -9.54 1.16
CA THR A 15 -18.55 -10.49 2.09
C THR A 15 -17.44 -11.24 1.37
N GLN A 16 -16.23 -11.17 1.91
CA GLN A 16 -15.11 -11.99 1.44
C GLN A 16 -15.12 -13.32 2.20
N TYR A 17 -15.01 -14.42 1.46
CA TYR A 17 -14.79 -15.75 2.01
C TYR A 17 -13.37 -16.20 1.68
N TYR A 18 -12.78 -17.03 2.54
CA TYR A 18 -11.48 -17.61 2.28
C TYR A 18 -11.39 -19.06 2.77
N LEU A 19 -10.36 -19.74 2.28
CA LEU A 19 -9.98 -21.08 2.70
C LEU A 19 -8.57 -21.03 3.28
N ASP A 20 -8.41 -21.48 4.52
CA ASP A 20 -7.08 -21.66 5.10
C ASP A 20 -6.46 -22.94 4.51
N LEU A 21 -5.55 -22.76 3.56
CA LEU A 21 -4.87 -23.86 2.90
C LEU A 21 -3.96 -24.66 3.84
N SER A 22 -3.36 -24.02 4.85
CA SER A 22 -2.53 -24.74 5.83
C SER A 22 -3.39 -25.71 6.64
N HIS A 23 -4.56 -25.24 7.08
CA HIS A 23 -5.53 -26.08 7.77
C HIS A 23 -6.07 -27.19 6.84
N ALA A 24 -6.59 -26.82 5.67
CA ALA A 24 -7.21 -27.76 4.73
C ALA A 24 -6.24 -28.88 4.28
N ASN A 25 -4.97 -28.55 4.01
CA ASN A 25 -3.98 -29.54 3.59
C ASN A 25 -3.50 -30.44 4.74
N SER A 26 -3.56 -29.98 5.99
CA SER A 26 -3.18 -30.78 7.16
C SER A 26 -4.25 -31.83 7.54
N ASN A 27 -5.50 -31.61 7.12
CA ASN A 27 -6.66 -32.38 7.55
C ASN A 27 -7.28 -33.15 6.37
N THR A 28 -6.52 -34.11 5.82
CA THR A 28 -6.85 -34.84 4.57
C THR A 28 -8.12 -35.72 4.63
N LYS A 29 -8.78 -35.79 5.79
CA LYS A 29 -9.98 -36.59 6.01
C LYS A 29 -11.26 -35.76 6.05
N THR A 30 -11.15 -34.44 5.99
CA THR A 30 -12.27 -33.50 6.04
C THR A 30 -12.28 -32.62 4.80
N ASP A 31 -13.48 -32.27 4.34
CA ASP A 31 -13.64 -31.35 3.21
C ASP A 31 -13.10 -29.95 3.54
N ALA A 32 -12.73 -29.20 2.50
CA ALA A 32 -12.25 -27.84 2.63
C ALA A 32 -13.34 -26.90 3.19
N GLU A 33 -13.09 -26.32 4.36
CA GLU A 33 -14.02 -25.40 5.01
C GLU A 33 -13.80 -23.95 4.55
N TRP A 34 -14.76 -23.40 3.80
CA TRP A 34 -14.78 -21.99 3.43
C TRP A 34 -15.46 -21.16 4.50
N VAL A 35 -14.76 -20.16 5.02
CA VAL A 35 -15.25 -19.30 6.11
C VAL A 35 -15.25 -17.83 5.69
N VAL A 36 -16.06 -17.02 6.37
CA VAL A 36 -16.05 -15.56 6.16
C VAL A 36 -14.72 -15.01 6.65
N GLU A 37 -14.04 -14.27 5.78
CA GLU A 37 -12.85 -13.49 6.14
C GLU A 37 -13.28 -12.16 6.77
N TYR A 38 -14.11 -11.39 6.05
CA TYR A 38 -14.66 -10.13 6.53
C TYR A 38 -15.89 -9.66 5.72
N ASN A 39 -16.66 -8.76 6.32
CA ASN A 39 -17.68 -7.96 5.62
C ASN A 39 -17.14 -6.55 5.41
N PHE A 40 -17.19 -6.03 4.18
CA PHE A 40 -16.46 -4.82 3.79
C PHE A 40 -16.84 -3.59 4.61
N SER A 41 -18.13 -3.30 4.73
CA SER A 41 -18.62 -2.12 5.45
C SER A 41 -18.22 -2.14 6.92
N SER A 42 -18.37 -3.30 7.57
CA SER A 42 -17.96 -3.49 8.97
C SER A 42 -16.43 -3.44 9.15
N TYR A 43 -15.66 -3.96 8.20
CA TYR A 43 -14.21 -4.07 8.30
C TYR A 43 -13.50 -2.72 8.17
N TYR A 44 -14.01 -1.87 7.26
CA TYR A 44 -13.48 -0.53 7.01
C TYR A 44 -14.24 0.60 7.71
N GLY A 45 -15.36 0.29 8.39
CA GLY A 45 -16.17 1.27 9.12
C GLY A 45 -16.82 2.30 8.20
N ILE A 46 -17.29 1.87 7.03
CA ILE A 46 -18.00 2.73 6.07
C ILE A 46 -19.50 2.43 6.10
N SER A 47 -20.33 3.47 5.99
CA SER A 47 -21.79 3.34 6.05
C SER A 47 -22.44 3.07 4.70
N GLU A 48 -21.77 3.45 3.61
CA GLU A 48 -22.26 3.29 2.24
C GLU A 48 -21.12 2.97 1.29
N ILE A 49 -21.37 2.08 0.33
CA ILE A 49 -20.46 1.81 -0.78
C ILE A 49 -20.85 2.69 -1.95
N THR A 50 -20.10 3.77 -2.12
CA THR A 50 -20.21 4.73 -3.23
C THR A 50 -18.82 5.04 -3.78
N PRO A 51 -18.69 5.54 -5.02
CA PRO A 51 -17.38 5.93 -5.55
C PRO A 51 -16.65 6.93 -4.63
N ASN A 52 -17.37 7.88 -4.03
CA ASN A 52 -16.80 8.88 -3.15
C ASN A 52 -16.32 8.29 -1.81
N SER A 53 -17.12 7.43 -1.16
CA SER A 53 -16.71 6.80 0.10
C SER A 53 -15.54 5.84 -0.09
N LEU A 54 -15.48 5.14 -1.23
CA LEU A 54 -14.34 4.28 -1.59
C LEU A 54 -13.07 5.09 -1.88
N HIS A 55 -13.19 6.25 -2.56
CA HIS A 55 -12.05 7.14 -2.78
C HIS A 55 -11.47 7.68 -1.47
N GLN A 56 -12.33 8.14 -0.56
CA GLN A 56 -11.92 8.57 0.78
C GLN A 56 -11.26 7.45 1.61
N LEU A 57 -11.68 6.20 1.41
CA LEU A 57 -11.00 5.05 2.01
C LEU A 57 -9.60 4.85 1.40
N ALA A 58 -9.47 4.97 0.09
CA ALA A 58 -8.19 4.86 -0.61
C ALA A 58 -7.18 5.94 -0.17
N ASP A 59 -7.63 7.18 0.07
CA ASP A 59 -6.76 8.27 0.55
C ASP A 59 -6.06 7.93 1.87
N LYS A 60 -6.76 7.20 2.77
CA LYS A 60 -6.22 6.78 4.08
C LYS A 60 -5.04 5.80 3.94
N LEU A 61 -4.89 5.14 2.79
CA LEU A 61 -3.82 4.17 2.54
C LEU A 61 -2.43 4.82 2.40
N THR A 62 -2.37 6.10 2.06
CA THR A 62 -1.09 6.81 1.80
C THR A 62 -0.53 7.55 3.01
N SER A 63 -1.31 7.69 4.09
CA SER A 63 -0.91 8.48 5.25
C SER A 63 -0.03 7.69 6.21
N ALA A 64 1.19 8.19 6.46
CA ALA A 64 2.13 7.63 7.43
C ALA A 64 1.57 7.61 8.87
N SER A 65 0.62 8.49 9.21
CA SER A 65 -0.07 8.51 10.50
C SER A 65 -1.29 7.56 10.56
N HIS A 66 -1.66 6.92 9.46
CA HIS A 66 -2.81 6.01 9.33
C HIS A 66 -2.41 4.57 8.96
N ASN A 67 -1.23 4.15 9.44
CA ASN A 67 -0.65 2.81 9.22
C ASN A 67 -1.65 1.65 9.43
N ASP A 68 -2.63 1.79 10.35
CA ASP A 68 -3.64 0.74 10.57
C ASP A 68 -4.54 0.46 9.35
N TYR A 69 -4.94 1.48 8.58
CA TYR A 69 -5.80 1.29 7.40
C TYR A 69 -5.07 0.54 6.29
N PHE A 70 -3.83 0.94 6.00
CA PHE A 70 -3.01 0.25 5.02
C PHE A 70 -2.72 -1.19 5.45
N ARG A 71 -2.40 -1.41 6.74
CA ARG A 71 -2.17 -2.75 7.31
C ARG A 71 -3.38 -3.66 7.13
N ARG A 72 -4.59 -3.17 7.41
CA ARG A 72 -5.85 -3.91 7.20
C ARG A 72 -6.10 -4.21 5.73
N TYR A 73 -5.90 -3.22 4.87
CA TYR A 73 -6.03 -3.37 3.42
C TYR A 73 -5.04 -4.42 2.88
N TYR A 74 -3.76 -4.32 3.23
CA TYR A 74 -2.73 -5.22 2.73
C TYR A 74 -2.96 -6.67 3.20
N SER A 75 -3.42 -6.85 4.44
CA SER A 75 -3.84 -8.17 4.94
C SER A 75 -5.03 -8.73 4.15
N ALA A 76 -6.08 -7.95 3.93
CA ALA A 76 -7.26 -8.38 3.17
C ALA A 76 -6.95 -8.63 1.68
N ASN A 77 -6.16 -7.77 1.03
CA ASN A 77 -5.74 -7.92 -0.36
C ASN A 77 -4.91 -9.18 -0.61
N SER A 78 -4.19 -9.65 0.42
CA SER A 78 -3.41 -10.89 0.38
C SER A 78 -4.15 -12.10 0.95
N VAL A 79 -5.44 -11.97 1.28
CA VAL A 79 -6.26 -13.05 1.87
C VAL A 79 -5.57 -13.64 3.11
N ARG A 80 -5.06 -12.76 3.98
CA ARG A 80 -4.32 -13.06 5.22
C ARG A 80 -3.03 -13.87 5.04
N MET A 81 -2.47 -13.95 3.83
CA MET A 81 -1.22 -14.65 3.58
C MET A 81 -0.04 -14.09 4.39
N TYR A 82 -0.03 -12.77 4.65
CA TYR A 82 1.04 -12.11 5.40
C TYR A 82 0.66 -11.85 6.85
N ASN A 83 1.39 -12.49 7.78
CA ASN A 83 1.21 -12.33 9.23
C ASN A 83 1.72 -10.97 9.77
N ASN A 84 2.64 -10.32 9.04
CA ASN A 84 3.15 -8.99 9.37
C ASN A 84 3.16 -8.08 8.13
N PRO A 85 2.09 -7.30 7.90
CA PRO A 85 1.99 -6.41 6.75
C PRO A 85 3.09 -5.34 6.72
N GLN A 86 3.59 -4.90 7.88
CA GLN A 86 4.59 -3.83 7.99
C GLN A 86 5.99 -4.24 7.50
N SER A 87 6.30 -5.54 7.48
CA SER A 87 7.56 -6.02 6.88
C SER A 87 7.47 -6.27 5.37
N GLY A 88 6.25 -6.33 4.81
CA GLY A 88 6.03 -6.75 3.42
C GLY A 88 5.88 -5.61 2.41
N CYS A 89 5.62 -4.39 2.85
CA CYS A 89 5.30 -3.27 1.96
C CYS A 89 5.67 -1.93 2.60
N ASP A 90 6.65 -1.25 2.00
CA ASP A 90 7.10 0.08 2.42
C ASP A 90 6.21 1.21 1.86
N ALA A 91 6.61 2.47 2.09
CA ALA A 91 5.86 3.62 1.61
C ALA A 91 5.72 3.68 0.08
N ASN A 92 6.72 3.20 -0.67
CA ASN A 92 6.66 3.17 -2.13
C ASN A 92 5.69 2.09 -2.64
N CYS A 93 5.71 0.93 -1.99
CA CYS A 93 4.73 -0.14 -2.23
C CYS A 93 3.29 0.32 -1.89
N ALA A 94 3.09 1.01 -0.77
CA ALA A 94 1.78 1.57 -0.40
C ALA A 94 1.28 2.61 -1.42
N HIS A 95 2.17 3.49 -1.89
CA HIS A 95 1.87 4.46 -2.96
C HIS A 95 1.47 3.77 -4.26
N THR A 96 2.16 2.69 -4.63
CA THR A 96 1.83 1.89 -5.81
C THR A 96 0.41 1.32 -5.73
N HIS A 97 0.03 0.77 -4.57
CA HIS A 97 -1.35 0.31 -4.35
C HIS A 97 -2.37 1.45 -4.44
N TYR A 98 -2.09 2.61 -3.83
CA TYR A 98 -2.97 3.77 -3.94
C TYR A 98 -3.17 4.20 -5.39
N CYS A 99 -2.09 4.29 -6.19
CA CYS A 99 -2.20 4.62 -7.61
C CYS A 99 -3.04 3.57 -8.36
N ALA A 100 -2.82 2.28 -8.12
CA ALA A 100 -3.56 1.21 -8.77
C ALA A 100 -5.07 1.23 -8.42
N ILE A 101 -5.43 1.63 -7.20
CA ILE A 101 -6.82 1.73 -6.76
C ILE A 101 -7.50 2.97 -7.34
N THR A 102 -6.79 4.10 -7.40
CA THR A 102 -7.40 5.41 -7.70
C THR A 102 -7.30 5.83 -9.15
N ARG A 103 -6.35 5.29 -9.92
CA ARG A 103 -6.07 5.67 -11.32
C ARG A 103 -6.33 4.49 -12.24
N VAL A 104 -7.56 4.40 -12.73
CA VAL A 104 -7.99 3.34 -13.64
C VAL A 104 -7.43 3.56 -15.06
N ASP A 105 -7.23 4.81 -15.46
CA ASP A 105 -6.54 5.13 -16.70
C ASP A 105 -5.03 4.90 -16.57
N TYR A 106 -4.44 4.28 -17.59
CA TYR A 106 -3.03 3.89 -17.56
C TYR A 106 -2.09 5.11 -17.53
N GLN A 107 -2.40 6.20 -18.25
CA GLN A 107 -1.55 7.39 -18.25
C GLN A 107 -1.60 8.09 -16.89
N GLU A 108 -2.78 8.14 -16.28
CA GLU A 108 -2.93 8.68 -14.93
C GLU A 108 -2.22 7.81 -13.87
N PHE A 109 -2.28 6.48 -14.01
CA PHE A 109 -1.55 5.54 -13.17
C PHE A 109 -0.04 5.77 -13.25
N GLU A 110 0.51 5.79 -14.47
CA GLU A 110 1.91 6.09 -14.74
C GLU A 110 2.35 7.45 -14.17
N HIS A 111 1.50 8.47 -14.30
CA HIS A 111 1.76 9.78 -13.73
C HIS A 111 1.80 9.74 -12.20
N CYS A 112 0.84 9.04 -11.59
CA CYS A 112 0.77 8.88 -10.13
C CYS A 112 2.02 8.19 -9.57
N LEU A 113 2.53 7.13 -10.21
CA LEU A 113 3.74 6.43 -9.75
C LEU A 113 4.97 7.34 -9.72
N LYS A 114 5.10 8.24 -10.69
CA LYS A 114 6.24 9.16 -10.81
C LYS A 114 6.33 10.13 -9.63
N THR A 115 5.22 10.47 -8.98
CA THR A 115 5.20 11.38 -7.83
C THR A 115 6.06 10.86 -6.66
N ALA A 116 5.98 9.56 -6.36
CA ALA A 116 6.81 8.96 -5.30
C ALA A 116 8.30 8.94 -5.67
N ALA A 117 8.62 8.60 -6.92
CA ALA A 117 10.00 8.62 -7.41
C ALA A 117 10.62 10.03 -7.37
N SER A 118 9.86 11.06 -7.77
CA SER A 118 10.28 12.46 -7.69
C SER A 118 10.49 12.93 -6.24
N ALA A 119 9.61 12.52 -5.31
CA ALA A 119 9.77 12.84 -3.90
C ALA A 119 11.05 12.21 -3.31
N LEU A 120 11.31 10.92 -3.59
CA LEU A 120 12.55 10.26 -3.15
C LEU A 120 13.81 10.91 -3.73
N ALA A 121 13.80 11.22 -5.03
CA ALA A 121 14.92 11.89 -5.69
C ALA A 121 15.20 13.28 -5.08
N SER A 122 14.15 14.03 -4.70
CA SER A 122 14.29 15.34 -4.05
C SER A 122 14.77 15.26 -2.60
N SER A 123 14.50 14.15 -1.91
CA SER A 123 14.93 13.90 -0.53
C SER A 123 16.37 13.39 -0.41
N SER A 124 17.00 13.03 -1.54
CA SER A 124 18.40 12.61 -1.56
C SER A 124 19.30 13.82 -1.35
N PRO A 125 20.24 13.82 -0.38
CA PRO A 125 21.13 14.94 -0.20
C PRO A 125 21.99 15.10 -1.46
N SER A 126 21.81 16.20 -2.18
CA SER A 126 22.69 16.57 -3.27
C SER A 126 24.10 16.72 -2.69
N SER A 127 24.98 15.75 -2.95
CA SER A 127 26.40 15.85 -2.64
C SER A 127 27.03 16.85 -3.62
N SER A 128 26.72 18.13 -3.43
CA SER A 128 27.40 19.26 -4.05
C SER A 128 28.71 19.52 -3.29
N GLY A 129 29.55 18.49 -3.18
CA GLY A 129 30.91 18.61 -2.68
C GLY A 129 31.82 18.97 -3.85
N ALA A 130 32.20 20.25 -3.97
CA ALA A 130 33.29 20.65 -4.85
C ALA A 130 34.55 19.82 -4.50
N PRO A 131 35.33 19.33 -5.49
CA PRO A 131 36.47 18.48 -5.22
C PRO A 131 37.55 19.32 -4.54
N THR A 132 37.73 19.12 -3.23
CA THR A 132 38.84 19.74 -2.48
C THR A 132 40.08 18.89 -2.70
N ILE A 133 40.97 19.37 -3.57
CA ILE A 133 42.30 18.77 -3.79
C ILE A 133 43.12 18.99 -2.52
N PHE A 134 43.29 17.95 -1.70
CA PHE A 134 44.22 17.97 -0.58
C PHE A 134 45.65 17.73 -1.09
N VAL A 135 46.47 18.77 -1.09
CA VAL A 135 47.91 18.66 -1.33
C VAL A 135 48.58 18.24 -0.03
N LEU A 136 49.06 17.00 0.04
CA LEU A 136 49.85 16.49 1.17
C LEU A 136 51.28 17.02 1.08
N VAL A 137 51.63 17.95 1.97
CA VAL A 137 53.02 18.39 2.15
C VAL A 137 53.65 17.52 3.24
N SER A 138 54.45 16.54 2.83
CA SER A 138 55.21 15.69 3.75
C SER A 138 56.42 16.46 4.29
N THR A 139 56.36 16.90 5.55
CA THR A 139 57.54 17.43 6.25
C THR A 139 58.42 16.28 6.72
N LEU A 140 59.61 16.15 6.12
CA LEU A 140 60.67 15.24 6.53
C LEU A 140 61.25 15.72 7.88
N VAL A 141 60.96 15.03 8.97
CA VAL A 141 61.63 15.27 10.26
C VAL A 141 62.90 14.43 10.30
N ILE A 142 64.05 15.06 10.09
CA ILE A 142 65.37 14.42 10.22
C ILE A 142 65.66 14.27 11.71
N ARG A 143 65.65 13.03 12.22
CA ARG A 143 66.16 12.70 13.55
C ARG A 143 67.69 12.57 13.46
N LYS A 144 68.43 13.52 14.05
CA LYS A 144 69.88 13.38 14.23
C LYS A 144 70.18 12.26 15.23
N VAL A 145 71.12 11.39 14.85
CA VAL A 145 71.80 10.41 15.72
C VAL A 145 72.86 11.14 16.54
#